data_AF-X5DFH2-F1
#
_entry.id   AF-X5DFH2-F1
#
_cell.length_a   1.000
_cell.length_b   1.000
_cell.length_c   1.000
_cell.angle_alpha   90.00
_cell.angle_beta   90.00
_cell.angle_gamma   90.00
#
_symmetry.space_group_name_H-M   'P 1'
#
loop_
_entity.id
_entity.type
_entity.pdbx_description
1 polymer ?
#
loop_
_entity_poly.entity_id
_entity_poly.type
_entity_poly.pdbx_seq_one_letter_code
_entity_poly.pdbx_strand_id
1 'polypeptide(L)'
;MIEQLKMKFGTKCSAIGVNKEWTGTFQQPSKPLKFCEAVNYSFQEPVKLGNQDIGCRGARRSLGYDNDDSALARFISSNNNIPVQFIENALREIPKLKNINNVFLGIDEDMEKKIEPDLYIIYVQPLMVTKLIHNLAKIGIRPFVSSFSLLSVCGNIFSHCYKNKTVSLSFGCPESRKYGGIEKNEVVLGFSSEYALNVISSA
;
A
#
# COMPACT_ATOMS: atom_id res chain seq x y z
N MET A 1 17.91 -4.07 -0.18
CA MET A 1 17.15 -2.95 0.41
C MET A 1 16.16 -3.44 1.45
N ILE A 2 15.33 -4.43 1.13
CA ILE A 2 14.30 -4.98 2.02
C ILE A 2 14.80 -5.36 3.42
N GLU A 3 15.95 -6.03 3.55
CA GLU A 3 16.49 -6.43 4.85
C GLU A 3 16.91 -5.25 5.73
N GLN A 4 17.44 -4.18 5.14
CA GLN A 4 17.76 -2.97 5.90
C GLN A 4 16.50 -2.29 6.44
N LEU A 5 15.42 -2.29 5.65
CA LEU A 5 14.13 -1.79 6.10
C LEU A 5 13.56 -2.66 7.23
N LYS A 6 13.64 -3.99 7.12
CA LYS A 6 13.17 -4.91 8.17
C LYS A 6 13.95 -4.75 9.47
N MET A 7 15.28 -4.63 9.39
CA MET A 7 16.13 -4.39 10.58
C MET A 7 15.76 -3.08 11.28
N LYS A 8 15.38 -2.05 10.52
CA LYS A 8 15.12 -0.71 11.06
C LYS A 8 13.70 -0.52 11.57
N PHE A 9 12.71 -1.07 10.86
CA PHE A 9 11.29 -0.80 11.10
C PHE A 9 10.49 -2.00 11.60
N GLY A 10 11.09 -3.21 11.56
CA GLY A 10 10.44 -4.46 11.93
C GLY A 10 10.08 -5.32 10.71
N THR A 11 9.67 -6.56 10.98
CA THR A 11 9.48 -7.61 9.96
C THR A 11 8.26 -7.40 9.06
N LYS A 12 7.32 -6.53 9.43
CA LYS A 12 6.14 -6.19 8.63
C LYS A 12 6.49 -5.19 7.52
N CYS A 13 7.28 -5.65 6.56
CA CYS A 13 7.77 -4.89 5.43
C CYS A 13 7.60 -5.71 4.15
N SER A 14 7.00 -5.10 3.13
CA SER A 14 6.78 -5.72 1.81
C SER A 14 7.37 -4.83 0.73
N ALA A 15 8.30 -5.37 -0.05
CA ALA A 15 8.75 -4.79 -1.30
C ALA A 15 7.79 -5.20 -2.42
N ILE A 16 7.40 -4.23 -3.24
CA ILE A 16 6.33 -4.39 -4.23
C ILE A 16 6.82 -4.03 -5.62
N GLY A 17 6.58 -4.93 -6.57
CA GLY A 17 6.80 -4.73 -8.00
C GLY A 17 5.50 -4.71 -8.77
N VAL A 18 5.32 -3.76 -9.67
CA VAL A 18 4.16 -3.63 -10.55
C VAL A 18 4.53 -4.09 -11.95
N ASN A 19 3.72 -4.99 -12.52
CA ASN A 19 3.96 -5.60 -13.83
C ASN A 19 5.35 -6.25 -13.96
N LYS A 20 5.90 -6.75 -12.85
CA LYS A 20 7.18 -7.46 -12.84
C LYS A 20 6.93 -8.94 -13.07
N GLU A 21 7.86 -9.58 -13.76
CA GLU A 21 7.82 -11.02 -14.00
C GLU A 21 8.85 -11.73 -13.13
N TRP A 22 8.43 -12.84 -12.54
CA TRP A 22 9.24 -13.71 -11.72
C TRP A 22 8.95 -15.17 -12.08
N THR A 23 9.99 -15.94 -12.34
CA THR A 23 9.89 -17.36 -12.70
C THR A 23 10.14 -18.30 -11.53
N GLY A 24 10.46 -17.78 -10.34
CA GLY A 24 10.66 -18.58 -9.14
C GLY A 24 9.35 -18.89 -8.41
N THR A 25 9.46 -19.44 -7.20
CA THR A 25 8.29 -19.78 -6.38
C THR A 25 7.62 -18.52 -5.85
N PHE A 26 6.30 -18.50 -5.90
CA PHE A 26 5.45 -17.51 -5.24
C PHE A 26 4.08 -18.13 -5.01
N GLN A 27 3.34 -17.54 -4.07
CA GLN A 27 2.02 -18.01 -3.71
C GLN A 27 0.98 -17.42 -4.65
N GLN A 28 0.04 -18.27 -5.06
CA GLN A 28 -1.16 -17.86 -5.77
C GLN A 28 -2.34 -17.94 -4.79
N PRO A 29 -3.11 -16.86 -4.62
CA PRO A 29 -4.25 -16.89 -3.72
C PRO A 29 -5.28 -17.95 -4.15
N SER A 30 -5.72 -18.80 -3.21
CA SER A 30 -6.79 -19.77 -3.46
C SER A 30 -8.18 -19.13 -3.57
N LYS A 31 -8.31 -17.86 -3.19
CA LYS A 31 -9.52 -17.04 -3.29
C LYS A 31 -9.14 -15.57 -3.51
N PRO A 32 -10.04 -14.75 -4.09
CA PRO A 32 -9.80 -13.32 -4.22
C PRO A 32 -9.58 -12.65 -2.86
N LEU A 33 -8.48 -11.90 -2.75
CA LEU A 33 -8.05 -11.22 -1.52
C LEU A 33 -8.42 -9.74 -1.53
N LYS A 34 -8.39 -9.13 -0.35
CA LYS A 34 -8.25 -7.67 -0.25
C LYS A 34 -6.77 -7.33 -0.48
N PHE A 35 -6.47 -6.19 -1.09
CA PHE A 35 -5.06 -5.79 -1.28
C PHE A 35 -4.29 -5.66 0.05
N CYS A 36 -4.92 -5.13 1.10
CA CYS A 36 -4.31 -5.05 2.43
C CYS A 36 -4.06 -6.43 3.07
N GLU A 37 -4.91 -7.42 2.78
CA GLU A 37 -4.74 -8.81 3.22
C GLU A 37 -3.55 -9.45 2.51
N ALA A 38 -3.42 -9.21 1.20
CA ALA A 38 -2.26 -9.67 0.44
C ALA A 38 -0.95 -8.99 0.88
N VAL A 39 -0.97 -7.69 1.23
CA VAL A 39 0.18 -7.02 1.83
C VAL A 39 0.59 -7.71 3.14
N ASN A 40 -0.36 -8.01 4.01
CA ASN A 40 -0.09 -8.69 5.27
C ASN A 40 0.51 -10.08 5.05
N TYR A 41 -0.06 -10.84 4.11
CA TYR A 41 0.45 -12.15 3.72
C TYR A 41 1.88 -12.07 3.17
N SER A 42 2.16 -11.02 2.39
CA SER A 42 3.45 -10.81 1.75
C SER A 42 4.61 -10.48 2.68
N PHE A 43 4.36 -10.26 3.97
CA PHE A 43 5.42 -10.14 4.96
C PHE A 43 6.11 -11.48 5.24
N GLN A 44 5.48 -12.60 4.89
CA GLN A 44 6.02 -13.94 5.09
C GLN A 44 6.39 -14.60 3.75
N GLU A 45 5.52 -14.49 2.76
CA GLU A 45 5.65 -15.25 1.50
C GLU A 45 5.35 -14.36 0.29
N PRO A 46 6.17 -14.40 -0.78
CA PRO A 46 5.90 -13.65 -2.00
C PRO A 46 4.55 -14.04 -2.63
N VAL A 47 3.78 -13.06 -3.09
CA VAL A 47 2.46 -13.27 -3.71
C VAL A 47 2.28 -12.42 -4.96
N LYS A 48 1.71 -13.02 -6.01
CA LYS A 48 1.34 -12.32 -7.25
C LYS A 48 -0.16 -12.13 -7.29
N LEU A 49 -0.62 -10.91 -7.57
CA LEU A 49 -2.02 -10.56 -7.72
C LEU A 49 -2.30 -10.04 -9.13
N GLY A 50 -3.25 -10.63 -9.84
CA GLY A 50 -3.89 -10.11 -11.03
C GLY A 50 -5.31 -9.59 -10.76
N ASN A 51 -6.04 -9.29 -11.83
CA ASN A 51 -7.42 -8.79 -11.76
C ASN A 51 -8.37 -9.73 -11.00
N GLN A 52 -8.32 -11.03 -11.34
CA GLN A 52 -9.15 -12.06 -10.71
C GLN A 52 -8.82 -12.31 -9.23
N ASP A 53 -7.63 -11.94 -8.76
CA ASP A 53 -7.16 -12.23 -7.41
C ASP A 53 -7.57 -11.16 -6.40
N ILE A 54 -8.24 -10.08 -6.83
CA ILE A 54 -8.67 -8.97 -5.98
C ILE A 54 -10.19 -8.90 -5.88
N GLY A 55 -10.69 -9.17 -4.67
CA GLY A 55 -12.14 -9.14 -4.35
C GLY A 55 -12.65 -7.82 -3.75
N CYS A 56 -11.77 -6.93 -3.28
CA CYS A 56 -12.19 -5.66 -2.67
C CYS A 56 -12.46 -4.59 -3.72
N ARG A 57 -13.68 -4.03 -3.78
CA ARG A 57 -14.06 -2.96 -4.73
C ARG A 57 -13.13 -1.74 -4.67
N GLY A 58 -12.71 -1.33 -3.47
CA GLY A 58 -11.77 -0.22 -3.30
C GLY A 58 -10.38 -0.53 -3.87
N ALA A 59 -9.90 -1.77 -3.74
CA ALA A 59 -8.66 -2.20 -4.35
C ALA A 59 -8.79 -2.30 -5.88
N ARG A 60 -9.82 -2.97 -6.39
CA ARG A 60 -10.09 -3.07 -7.83
C ARG A 60 -10.14 -1.69 -8.50
N ARG A 61 -10.82 -0.73 -7.88
CA ARG A 61 -10.83 0.68 -8.32
C ARG A 61 -9.43 1.29 -8.29
N SER A 62 -8.67 1.11 -7.21
CA SER A 62 -7.34 1.72 -7.05
C SER A 62 -6.35 1.20 -8.11
N LEU A 63 -6.36 -0.11 -8.37
CA LEU A 63 -5.52 -0.75 -9.39
C LEU A 63 -6.01 -0.49 -10.83
N GLY A 64 -7.18 0.13 -11.01
CA GLY A 64 -7.73 0.46 -12.33
C GLY A 64 -8.52 -0.65 -13.02
N TYR A 65 -8.85 -1.73 -12.30
CA TYR A 65 -9.69 -2.81 -12.83
C TYR A 65 -11.17 -2.42 -12.91
N ASP A 66 -11.63 -1.56 -12.00
CA ASP A 66 -13.00 -1.06 -11.98
C ASP A 66 -13.01 0.48 -12.08
N ASN A 67 -14.01 1.04 -12.76
CA ASN A 67 -14.06 2.47 -13.05
C ASN A 67 -15.26 3.24 -12.47
N ASP A 68 -16.23 2.55 -11.88
CA ASP A 68 -17.47 3.17 -11.38
C ASP A 68 -17.31 3.72 -9.95
N ASP A 69 -16.79 4.95 -9.86
CA ASP A 69 -16.60 5.65 -8.59
C ASP A 69 -17.94 5.96 -7.89
N SER A 70 -19.04 6.17 -8.63
CA SER A 70 -20.36 6.44 -8.03
C SER A 70 -20.96 5.20 -7.37
N ALA A 71 -20.85 4.02 -8.00
CA ALA A 71 -21.26 2.77 -7.37
C ALA A 71 -20.40 2.43 -6.14
N LEU A 72 -19.09 2.69 -6.22
CA LEU A 72 -18.20 2.54 -5.07
C LEU A 72 -18.57 3.51 -3.94
N ALA A 73 -18.87 4.76 -4.26
CA ALA A 73 -19.24 5.77 -3.28
C ALA A 73 -20.53 5.40 -2.54
N ARG A 74 -21.57 4.94 -3.25
CA ARG A 74 -22.80 4.43 -2.64
C ARG A 74 -22.54 3.22 -1.73
N PHE A 75 -21.70 2.28 -2.16
CA PHE A 75 -21.34 1.11 -1.35
C PHE A 75 -20.58 1.47 -0.07
N ILE A 76 -19.61 2.38 -0.15
CA ILE A 76 -18.87 2.84 1.03
C ILE A 76 -19.80 3.62 1.96
N SER A 77 -20.64 4.51 1.41
CA SER A 77 -21.60 5.30 2.15
C SER A 77 -22.55 4.42 2.97
N SER A 78 -23.17 3.41 2.34
CA SER A 78 -24.12 2.51 3.03
C SER A 78 -23.48 1.72 4.16
N ASN A 79 -22.20 1.34 4.02
CA ASN A 79 -21.50 0.51 4.99
C ASN A 79 -20.89 1.29 6.16
N ASN A 80 -20.71 2.61 6.02
CA ASN A 80 -20.02 3.44 7.01
C ASN A 80 -20.87 4.61 7.52
N ASN A 81 -22.08 4.78 7.00
CA ASN A 81 -22.96 5.92 7.31
C ASN A 81 -22.28 7.28 7.06
N ILE A 82 -21.59 7.40 5.93
CA ILE A 82 -20.91 8.64 5.49
C ILE A 82 -21.68 9.18 4.27
N PRO A 83 -21.91 10.51 4.15
CA PRO A 83 -22.59 11.08 2.98
C PRO A 83 -21.92 10.68 1.65
N VAL A 84 -22.71 10.23 0.67
CA VAL A 84 -22.20 9.80 -0.65
C VAL A 84 -21.33 10.88 -1.29
N GLN A 85 -21.76 12.15 -1.24
CA GLN A 85 -21.03 13.28 -1.83
C GLN A 85 -19.64 13.47 -1.21
N PHE A 86 -19.50 13.23 0.11
CA PHE A 86 -18.20 13.26 0.76
C PHE A 86 -17.29 12.16 0.22
N ILE A 87 -17.82 10.94 0.06
CA ILE A 87 -17.06 9.81 -0.51
C ILE A 87 -16.67 10.09 -1.96
N GLU A 88 -17.56 10.63 -2.79
CA GLU A 88 -17.25 10.97 -4.18
C GLU A 88 -16.11 11.99 -4.27
N ASN A 89 -16.13 13.04 -3.43
CA ASN A 89 -15.04 14.01 -3.38
C ASN A 89 -13.72 13.34 -2.96
N ALA A 90 -13.76 12.53 -1.91
CA ALA A 90 -12.61 11.75 -1.45
C ALA A 90 -12.03 10.83 -2.55
N LEU A 91 -12.89 10.15 -3.31
CA LEU A 91 -12.45 9.25 -4.40
C LEU A 91 -11.76 10.01 -5.54
N ARG A 92 -12.12 11.27 -5.81
CA ARG A 92 -11.44 12.09 -6.83
C ARG A 92 -9.99 12.41 -6.46
N GLU A 93 -9.69 12.53 -5.17
CA GLU A 93 -8.33 12.77 -4.67
C GLU A 93 -7.48 11.50 -4.68
N ILE A 94 -8.10 10.33 -4.53
CA ILE A 94 -7.41 9.05 -4.53
C ILE A 94 -7.04 8.65 -5.97
N PRO A 95 -5.76 8.39 -6.27
CA PRO A 95 -5.36 7.97 -7.60
C PRO A 95 -6.00 6.65 -8.07
N LYS A 96 -6.37 6.63 -9.35
CA LYS A 96 -6.71 5.42 -10.10
C LYS A 96 -5.56 5.09 -11.04
N LEU A 97 -4.99 3.90 -10.88
CA LEU A 97 -3.92 3.42 -11.77
C LEU A 97 -4.50 2.98 -13.12
N LYS A 98 -3.61 2.80 -14.10
CA LYS A 98 -3.94 2.29 -15.44
C LYS A 98 -2.90 1.26 -15.85
N ASN A 99 -3.29 0.34 -16.73
CA ASN A 99 -2.38 -0.66 -17.32
C ASN A 99 -1.65 -1.52 -16.28
N ILE A 100 -2.32 -1.86 -15.18
CA ILE A 100 -1.84 -2.83 -14.21
C ILE A 100 -2.29 -4.21 -14.69
N ASN A 101 -1.35 -5.09 -14.98
CA ASN A 101 -1.60 -6.49 -15.31
C ASN A 101 -1.44 -7.36 -14.06
N ASN A 102 -0.40 -7.09 -13.27
CA ASN A 102 -0.15 -7.77 -12.02
C ASN A 102 0.60 -6.88 -11.01
N VAL A 103 0.46 -7.23 -9.73
CA VAL A 103 1.25 -6.68 -8.64
C VAL A 103 1.89 -7.84 -7.89
N PHE A 104 3.20 -7.80 -7.77
CA PHE A 104 4.00 -8.76 -7.05
C PHE A 104 4.40 -8.17 -5.70
N LEU A 105 4.01 -8.80 -4.60
CA LEU A 105 4.27 -8.34 -3.24
C LEU A 105 5.20 -9.31 -2.53
N GLY A 106 5.97 -8.81 -1.56
CA GLY A 106 6.87 -9.64 -0.77
C GLY A 106 8.13 -10.04 -1.54
N ILE A 107 8.67 -9.14 -2.39
CA ILE A 107 9.98 -9.34 -3.01
C ILE A 107 11.03 -9.45 -1.88
N ASP A 108 11.63 -10.63 -1.73
CA ASP A 108 12.68 -10.88 -0.74
C ASP A 108 14.07 -10.40 -1.21
N GLU A 109 15.09 -10.62 -0.39
CA GLU A 109 16.46 -10.20 -0.71
C GLU A 109 17.03 -10.86 -1.97
N ASP A 110 16.75 -12.14 -2.20
CA ASP A 110 17.23 -12.85 -3.38
C ASP A 110 16.50 -12.42 -4.65
N MET A 111 15.21 -12.10 -4.50
CA MET A 111 14.40 -11.51 -5.56
C MET A 111 14.85 -10.09 -5.91
N GLU A 112 15.18 -9.24 -4.93
CA GLU A 112 15.66 -7.87 -5.15
C GLU A 112 16.94 -7.80 -6.00
N LYS A 113 17.72 -8.89 -6.07
CA LYS A 113 18.91 -9.00 -6.96
C LYS A 113 18.55 -9.09 -8.44
N LYS A 114 17.29 -9.43 -8.76
CA LYS A 114 16.81 -9.68 -10.13
C LYS A 114 15.65 -8.76 -10.52
N ILE A 115 14.85 -8.34 -9.54
CA ILE A 115 13.69 -7.47 -9.71
C ILE A 115 13.86 -6.27 -8.80
N GLU A 116 14.01 -5.09 -9.40
CA GLU A 116 13.94 -3.85 -8.63
C GLU A 116 12.49 -3.57 -8.20
N PRO A 117 12.22 -3.44 -6.89
CA PRO A 117 10.90 -3.02 -6.41
C PRO A 117 10.56 -1.62 -6.88
N ASP A 118 9.29 -1.31 -7.10
CA ASP A 118 8.84 0.04 -7.42
C ASP A 118 8.52 0.87 -6.17
N LEU A 119 8.13 0.18 -5.08
CA LEU A 119 7.82 0.78 -3.79
C LEU A 119 7.87 -0.24 -2.66
N TYR A 120 7.81 0.27 -1.43
CA TYR A 120 7.73 -0.51 -0.20
C TYR A 120 6.47 -0.12 0.58
N ILE A 121 5.89 -1.09 1.29
CA ILE A 121 4.83 -0.87 2.29
C ILE A 121 5.26 -1.52 3.60
N ILE A 122 5.23 -0.74 4.68
CA ILE A 122 5.71 -1.13 6.01
C ILE A 122 4.67 -0.77 7.06
N TYR A 123 4.48 -1.62 8.06
CA TYR A 123 3.73 -1.28 9.26
C TYR A 123 4.69 -0.90 10.37
N VAL A 124 4.52 0.32 10.87
CA VAL A 124 5.48 0.96 11.77
C VAL A 124 4.77 1.59 12.95
N GLN A 125 5.46 1.69 14.08
CA GLN A 125 4.92 2.37 15.25
C GLN A 125 4.85 3.89 15.01
N PRO A 126 3.80 4.59 15.49
CA PRO A 126 3.67 6.04 15.37
C PRO A 126 4.90 6.82 15.83
N LEU A 127 5.58 6.37 16.89
CA LEU A 127 6.79 7.03 17.41
C LEU A 127 7.94 7.06 16.38
N MET A 128 8.10 6.00 15.58
CA MET A 128 9.09 5.95 14.51
C MET A 128 8.71 6.90 13.36
N VAL A 129 7.42 7.01 13.06
CA VAL A 129 6.93 7.93 12.02
C VAL A 129 7.19 9.38 12.37
N THR A 130 7.05 9.77 13.63
CA THR A 130 7.40 11.14 14.05
C THR A 130 8.85 11.47 13.72
N LYS A 131 9.80 10.60 14.10
CA LYS A 131 11.23 10.79 13.79
C LYS A 131 11.48 10.85 12.28
N LEU A 132 10.87 9.94 11.54
CA LEU A 132 10.95 9.88 10.08
C LEU A 132 10.47 11.19 9.44
N ILE A 133 9.30 11.71 9.82
CA ILE A 133 8.74 12.96 9.27
C ILE A 133 9.69 14.13 9.55
N HIS A 134 10.23 14.23 10.76
CA HIS A 134 11.17 15.30 11.11
C HIS A 134 12.45 15.25 10.25
N ASN A 135 12.95 14.05 9.96
CA ASN A 135 14.16 13.90 9.14
C ASN A 135 13.89 14.09 7.64
N LEU A 136 12.75 13.62 7.13
CA LEU A 136 12.30 13.93 5.77
C LEU A 136 12.11 15.44 5.57
N ALA A 137 11.60 16.16 6.57
CA ALA A 137 11.44 17.62 6.51
C ALA A 137 12.78 18.35 6.35
N LYS A 138 13.88 17.84 6.92
CA LYS A 138 15.23 18.43 6.78
C LYS A 138 15.73 18.43 5.33
N ILE A 139 15.20 17.53 4.50
CA ILE A 139 15.54 17.39 3.08
C ILE A 139 14.38 17.81 2.17
N GLY A 140 13.39 18.54 2.70
CA GLY A 140 12.29 19.11 1.92
C GLY A 140 11.21 18.13 1.50
N ILE A 141 11.21 16.90 2.03
CA ILE A 141 10.19 15.89 1.70
C ILE A 141 9.02 16.01 2.67
N ARG A 142 7.81 16.18 2.12
CA ARG A 142 6.56 16.17 2.87
C ARG A 142 5.77 14.90 2.57
N PRO A 143 5.64 13.96 3.52
CA PRO A 143 4.81 12.79 3.33
C PRO A 143 3.34 13.17 3.08
N PHE A 144 2.70 12.45 2.16
CA PHE A 144 1.27 12.51 1.99
C PHE A 144 0.57 11.81 3.16
N VAL A 145 -0.41 12.47 3.76
CA VAL A 145 -1.27 11.88 4.79
C VAL A 145 -2.69 12.16 4.36
N SER A 146 -3.46 11.10 4.07
CA SER A 146 -4.87 11.27 3.74
C SER A 146 -5.64 11.80 4.94
N SER A 147 -6.49 12.80 4.72
CA SER A 147 -7.37 13.37 5.74
C SER A 147 -8.50 12.44 6.15
N PHE A 148 -8.74 11.37 5.38
CA PHE A 148 -9.74 10.34 5.66
C PHE A 148 -9.19 8.94 5.37
N SER A 149 -9.59 7.98 6.19
CA SER A 149 -9.13 6.58 6.11
C SER A 149 -9.94 5.72 5.12
N LEU A 150 -10.22 6.22 3.92
CA LEU A 150 -10.84 5.45 2.84
C LEU A 150 -9.76 4.86 1.94
N LEU A 151 -9.97 3.64 1.43
CA LEU A 151 -9.02 2.98 0.51
C LEU A 151 -7.57 3.07 1.02
N SER A 152 -7.36 2.83 2.33
CA SER A 152 -6.09 3.08 3.01
C SER A 152 -4.88 2.49 2.30
N VAL A 153 -4.76 1.16 2.25
CA VAL A 153 -3.55 0.51 1.74
C VAL A 153 -3.53 0.51 0.20
N CYS A 154 -4.65 0.24 -0.46
CA CYS A 154 -4.71 0.14 -1.91
C CYS A 154 -4.66 1.49 -2.64
N GLY A 155 -5.33 2.50 -2.12
CA GLY A 155 -5.46 3.82 -2.74
C GLY A 155 -4.42 4.79 -2.20
N ASN A 156 -4.52 5.14 -0.92
CA ASN A 156 -3.71 6.19 -0.29
C ASN A 156 -2.24 5.81 -0.07
N ILE A 157 -1.94 4.52 0.03
CA ILE A 157 -0.56 4.03 0.13
C ILE A 157 -0.09 3.57 -1.25
N PHE A 158 -0.59 2.43 -1.73
CA PHE A 158 -0.05 1.80 -2.95
C PHE A 158 -0.22 2.69 -4.19
N SER A 159 -1.45 3.07 -4.54
CA SER A 159 -1.70 3.82 -5.78
C SER A 159 -1.11 5.22 -5.74
N HIS A 160 -1.17 5.89 -4.59
CA HIS A 160 -0.57 7.21 -4.40
C HIS A 160 0.97 7.15 -4.51
N CYS A 161 1.63 6.28 -3.76
CA CYS A 161 3.09 6.15 -3.83
C CYS A 161 3.57 5.74 -5.22
N TYR A 162 2.89 4.78 -5.87
CA TYR A 162 3.29 4.30 -7.18
C TYR A 162 3.16 5.38 -8.26
N LYS A 163 2.02 6.08 -8.29
CA LYS A 163 1.74 7.10 -9.32
C LYS A 163 2.53 8.38 -9.10
N ASN A 164 2.56 8.88 -7.86
CA ASN A 164 3.07 10.21 -7.57
C ASN A 164 4.53 10.20 -7.13
N LYS A 165 5.13 9.01 -6.93
CA LYS A 165 6.50 8.85 -6.44
C LYS A 165 6.70 9.68 -5.16
N THR A 166 5.99 9.27 -4.10
CA THR A 166 5.99 9.97 -2.81
C THR A 166 6.17 9.02 -1.64
N VAL A 167 6.45 9.59 -0.46
CA VAL A 167 6.22 8.94 0.83
C VAL A 167 4.77 9.20 1.25
N SER A 168 4.07 8.18 1.72
CA SER A 168 2.66 8.26 2.13
C SER A 168 2.42 7.54 3.46
N LEU A 169 1.51 8.05 4.27
CA LEU A 169 1.11 7.50 5.56
C LEU A 169 -0.40 7.28 5.62
N SER A 170 -0.80 6.23 6.33
CA SER A 170 -2.21 5.95 6.60
C SER A 170 -2.40 5.26 7.94
N PHE A 171 -3.48 5.64 8.62
CA PHE A 171 -3.91 5.03 9.87
C PHE A 171 -4.76 3.76 9.66
N GLY A 172 -4.94 3.30 8.42
CA GLY A 172 -5.78 2.14 8.12
C GLY A 172 -7.25 2.51 7.95
N CYS A 173 -7.94 1.84 7.03
CA CYS A 173 -9.40 1.81 6.96
C CYS A 173 -9.94 0.66 7.83
N PRO A 174 -11.25 0.61 8.12
CA PRO A 174 -11.83 -0.49 8.91
C PRO A 174 -11.47 -1.88 8.35
N GLU A 175 -11.53 -2.03 7.03
CA GLU A 175 -11.18 -3.29 6.35
C GLU A 175 -9.69 -3.64 6.48
N SER A 176 -8.78 -2.67 6.34
CA SER A 176 -7.35 -2.95 6.46
C SER A 176 -6.91 -3.20 7.90
N ARG A 177 -7.59 -2.61 8.88
CA ARG A 177 -7.40 -2.94 10.29
C ARG A 177 -7.87 -4.36 10.60
N LYS A 178 -9.03 -4.76 10.06
CA LYS A 178 -9.64 -6.07 10.31
C LYS A 178 -8.96 -7.22 9.57
N TYR A 179 -8.57 -7.02 8.31
CA TYR A 179 -8.07 -8.09 7.43
C TYR A 179 -6.62 -7.91 7.02
N GLY A 180 -6.09 -6.69 7.13
CA GLY A 180 -4.74 -6.35 6.67
C GLY A 180 -3.67 -6.40 7.76
N GLY A 181 -3.96 -6.90 8.96
CA GLY A 181 -2.96 -7.12 10.01
C GLY A 181 -2.33 -5.86 10.62
N ILE A 182 -2.99 -4.71 10.50
CA ILE A 182 -2.52 -3.43 11.06
C ILE A 182 -2.94 -3.33 12.54
N GLU A 183 -1.98 -3.51 13.45
CA GLU A 183 -2.21 -3.53 14.90
C GLU A 183 -2.53 -2.16 15.48
N LYS A 184 -3.19 -2.12 16.65
CA LYS A 184 -3.64 -0.88 17.30
C LYS A 184 -2.58 0.23 17.37
N ASN A 185 -1.31 -0.14 17.56
CA ASN A 185 -0.16 0.78 17.64
C ASN A 185 0.70 0.79 16.36
N GLU A 186 0.10 0.55 15.20
CA GLU A 186 0.76 0.59 13.90
C GLU A 186 0.08 1.62 12.98
N VAL A 187 0.90 2.23 12.14
CA VAL A 187 0.51 3.01 10.97
C VAL A 187 1.16 2.41 9.74
N VAL A 188 0.50 2.57 8.59
CA VAL A 188 1.03 2.12 7.31
C VAL A 188 1.87 3.24 6.72
N LEU A 189 3.13 2.93 6.44
CA LEU A 189 4.04 3.76 5.69
C LEU A 189 4.25 3.11 4.33
N GLY A 190 4.13 3.88 3.25
CA GLY A 190 4.63 3.45 1.95
C GLY A 190 5.47 4.51 1.30
N PHE A 191 6.38 4.10 0.44
CA PHE A 191 7.26 5.01 -0.28
C PHE A 191 7.78 4.35 -1.54
N SER A 192 7.96 5.12 -2.61
CA SER A 192 8.63 4.63 -3.81
C SER A 192 10.09 4.31 -3.53
N SER A 193 10.68 3.37 -4.27
CA SER A 193 12.05 2.90 -4.06
C SER A 193 13.10 4.01 -4.11
N GLU A 194 12.84 5.10 -4.83
CA GLU A 194 13.71 6.29 -4.85
C GLU A 194 13.91 6.92 -3.46
N TYR A 195 12.95 6.78 -2.54
CA TYR A 195 13.06 7.30 -1.18
C TYR A 195 13.60 6.28 -0.18
N ALA A 196 13.88 5.04 -0.59
CA ALA A 196 14.21 3.98 0.36
C ALA A 196 15.47 4.32 1.19
N LEU A 197 16.50 4.89 0.55
CA LEU A 197 17.71 5.37 1.25
C LEU A 197 17.39 6.52 2.21
N ASN A 198 16.58 7.50 1.79
CA ASN A 198 16.18 8.61 2.66
C ASN A 198 15.39 8.11 3.87
N VAL A 199 14.50 7.15 3.68
CA VAL A 199 13.69 6.57 4.77
C VAL A 199 14.59 5.79 5.73
N ILE A 200 15.56 5.02 5.23
CA ILE A 200 16.53 4.32 6.08
C ILE A 200 17.42 5.30 6.83
N SER A 201 17.89 6.40 6.23
CA SER A 201 18.73 7.36 6.96
C SER A 201 17.95 8.18 7.98
N SER A 202 16.60 8.19 7.89
CA SER A 202 15.73 9.12 8.62
C SER A 202 14.99 8.54 9.83
N ALA A 203 15.08 7.24 10.12
CA ALA A 203 14.45 6.66 11.32
C ALA A 203 15.40 6.47 12.51
#